data_AF-A0A1V6EF06-F1
#
_entry.id   AF-A0A1V6EF06-F1
#
_cell.length_a   1.000
_cell.length_b   1.000
_cell.length_c   1.000
_cell.angle_alpha   90.00
_cell.angle_beta   90.00
_cell.angle_gamma   90.00
#
_symmetry.space_group_name_H-M   'P 1'
#
loop_
_entity.id
_entity.type
_entity.pdbx_description
1 polymer ?
#
loop_
_entity_poly.entity_id
_entity_poly.type
_entity_poly.pdbx_seq_one_letter_code
_entity_poly.pdbx_strand_id
1 'polypeptide(L)'
;MNFLDAVIANPDRHTNNFGLLRDTNTGTIIGLAPIFDHNMSVIARGYPGNPKATDLLISLFNDLMKKYPKYTTHIPSVTEQTVISILEKIKMRVKRQVIIDLVMGRYGFIERAETE
;
A
#
# COMPACT_ATOMS: atom_id res chain seq x y z
N MET A 1 0.80 4.05 5.52
CA MET A 1 1.28 2.67 5.68
C MET A 1 0.20 1.67 5.30
N ASN A 2 -0.85 1.49 6.10
CA ASN A 2 -1.91 0.50 5.84
C ASN A 2 -2.55 0.57 4.45
N PHE A 3 -2.80 1.78 3.94
CA PHE A 3 -3.28 1.97 2.56
C PHE A 3 -2.35 1.32 1.53
N LEU A 4 -1.06 1.61 1.64
CA LEU A 4 -0.06 1.09 0.70
C LEU A 4 -0.01 -0.43 0.81
N ASP A 5 0.08 -0.97 2.03
CA ASP A 5 0.14 -2.41 2.28
C ASP A 5 -1.08 -3.14 1.70
N ALA A 6 -2.28 -2.56 1.82
CA ALA A 6 -3.49 -3.11 1.23
C ALA A 6 -3.44 -3.10 -0.31
N VAL A 7 -3.01 -2.00 -0.92
CA VAL A 7 -2.95 -1.84 -2.39
C VAL A 7 -1.85 -2.70 -3.03
N ILE A 8 -0.68 -2.79 -2.42
CA ILE A 8 0.45 -3.58 -2.97
C ILE A 8 0.46 -5.04 -2.49
N ALA A 9 -0.57 -5.46 -1.75
CA ALA A 9 -0.69 -6.79 -1.17
C ALA A 9 0.52 -7.17 -0.31
N ASN A 10 0.89 -6.33 0.66
CA ASN A 10 1.94 -6.64 1.63
C ASN A 10 1.38 -7.38 2.85
N PRO A 11 1.55 -8.71 2.97
CA PRO A 11 1.05 -9.45 4.12
C PRO A 11 1.95 -9.33 5.36
N ASP A 12 3.17 -8.79 5.21
CA ASP A 12 4.24 -8.94 6.20
C ASP A 12 4.55 -7.63 6.95
N ARG A 13 3.52 -6.83 7.23
CA ARG A 13 3.67 -5.61 8.05
C ARG A 13 3.63 -5.95 9.55
N HIS A 14 4.73 -6.44 10.10
CA HIS A 14 4.90 -6.61 11.54
C HIS A 14 5.67 -5.45 12.19
N THR A 15 5.76 -5.44 13.52
CA THR A 15 6.30 -4.33 14.34
C THR A 15 7.76 -3.97 14.08
N ASN A 16 8.50 -4.80 13.34
CA ASN A 16 9.88 -4.51 12.98
C ASN A 16 10.00 -3.92 11.57
N ASN A 17 8.90 -3.86 10.80
CA ASN A 17 8.85 -3.30 9.46
C ASN A 17 8.31 -1.86 9.46
N PHE A 18 8.21 -1.24 10.63
CA PHE A 18 8.00 0.19 10.78
C PHE A 18 8.64 0.63 12.10
N GLY A 19 8.87 1.93 12.26
CA GLY A 19 9.56 2.37 13.45
C GLY A 19 9.62 3.87 13.61
N LEU A 20 10.52 4.28 14.49
CA LEU A 20 10.75 5.66 14.89
C LEU A 20 12.19 6.04 14.56
N LEU A 21 12.40 7.31 14.21
CA LEU A 21 13.72 7.92 14.19
C LEU A 21 14.01 8.49 15.57
N ARG A 22 15.23 8.27 16.06
CA ARG A 22 15.71 8.74 17.35
C ARG A 22 17.01 9.52 17.16
N ASP A 23 17.13 10.65 17.83
CA ASP A 23 18.37 11.40 17.88
C ASP A 23 19.42 10.60 18.68
N THR A 24 20.60 10.41 18.10
CA THR A 24 21.63 9.54 18.69
C THR A 24 22.32 10.17 19.90
N ASN A 25 22.31 11.49 20.02
CA ASN A 25 23.01 12.21 21.09
C ASN A 25 22.11 12.40 22.32
N THR A 26 20.84 12.72 22.10
CA THR A 26 19.86 13.05 23.15
C THR A 26 18.92 11.89 23.46
N GLY A 27 18.78 10.96 22.53
CA GLY A 27 17.86 9.85 22.65
C GLY A 27 16.38 10.22 22.47
N THR A 28 16.08 11.43 22.01
CA THR A 28 14.71 11.91 21.78
C THR A 28 14.11 11.31 20.50
N ILE A 29 12.79 11.08 20.48
CA ILE A 29 12.08 10.64 19.26
C ILE A 29 11.93 11.85 18.33
N ILE A 30 12.47 11.73 17.12
CA ILE A 30 12.39 12.75 16.07
C ILE A 30 11.07 12.62 15.30
N GLY A 31 10.59 11.39 15.13
CA GLY A 31 9.35 11.11 14.41
C GLY A 31 9.26 9.68 13.94
N LEU A 32 8.33 9.42 13.03
CA LEU A 32 8.21 8.13 12.36
C LEU A 32 9.37 7.94 11.38
N ALA A 33 9.90 6.72 11.31
CA ALA A 33 10.78 6.33 10.23
C ALA A 33 10.03 6.37 8.88
N PRO A 34 10.71 6.71 7.77
CA PRO A 34 10.17 6.50 6.44
C PRO A 34 9.69 5.05 6.30
N ILE A 35 8.68 4.80 5.47
CA ILE A 35 8.22 3.43 5.25
C ILE A 35 9.34 2.58 4.64
N PHE A 36 9.55 1.37 5.17
CA PHE A 36 10.59 0.45 4.71
C PHE A 36 10.07 -0.99 4.67
N ASP A 37 10.89 -1.90 4.16
CA ASP A 37 10.66 -3.34 4.04
C ASP A 37 9.27 -3.73 3.49
N HIS A 38 9.16 -3.70 2.16
CA HIS A 38 7.99 -4.18 1.41
C HIS A 38 8.36 -5.38 0.53
N ASN A 39 9.44 -6.09 0.86
CA ASN A 39 10.02 -7.15 0.03
C ASN A 39 9.05 -8.33 -0.23
N MET A 40 8.05 -8.54 0.63
CA MET A 40 7.02 -9.58 0.50
C MET A 40 5.77 -9.15 -0.29
N SER A 41 5.82 -7.98 -0.94
CA SER A 41 4.68 -7.39 -1.66
C SER A 41 4.66 -7.74 -3.15
N VAL A 42 3.55 -7.39 -3.81
CA VAL A 42 3.37 -7.44 -5.26
C VAL A 42 3.59 -8.84 -5.85
N ILE A 43 4.79 -9.11 -6.38
CA ILE A 43 5.15 -10.36 -7.08
C ILE A 43 6.20 -11.19 -6.32
N ALA A 44 6.46 -10.88 -5.04
CA ALA A 44 7.45 -11.57 -4.22
C ALA A 44 7.20 -13.09 -4.13
N ARG A 45 5.94 -13.52 -4.21
CA ARG A 45 5.52 -14.93 -4.21
C ARG A 45 5.11 -15.44 -5.60
N GLY A 46 5.58 -14.78 -6.66
CA GLY A 46 5.18 -15.05 -8.04
C GLY A 46 4.06 -14.12 -8.54
N TYR A 47 3.55 -14.39 -9.73
CA TYR A 47 2.48 -13.58 -10.32
C TYR A 47 1.13 -13.99 -9.72
N PRO A 48 0.43 -13.07 -9.02
CA PRO A 48 -0.88 -13.38 -8.45
C PRO A 48 -1.95 -13.50 -9.53
N GLY A 49 -3.07 -14.11 -9.18
CA GLY A 49 -4.30 -14.03 -9.97
C GLY A 49 -4.99 -12.66 -9.84
N ASN A 50 -6.20 -12.57 -10.38
CA ASN A 50 -6.96 -11.33 -10.37
C ASN A 50 -7.29 -10.87 -8.94
N PRO A 51 -7.18 -9.56 -8.63
CA PRO A 51 -7.64 -8.97 -7.38
C PRO A 51 -9.10 -9.30 -7.09
N LYS A 52 -9.44 -9.41 -5.80
CA LYS A 52 -10.81 -9.68 -5.33
C LYS A 52 -11.18 -8.68 -4.24
N ALA A 53 -12.44 -8.23 -4.24
CA ALA A 53 -12.98 -7.37 -3.18
C ALA A 53 -12.93 -8.05 -1.79
N THR A 54 -12.98 -9.38 -1.77
CA THR A 54 -12.92 -10.22 -0.56
C THR A 54 -11.50 -10.46 -0.05
N ASP A 55 -10.49 -9.79 -0.62
CA ASP A 55 -9.13 -9.87 -0.09
C ASP A 55 -9.07 -9.28 1.32
N LEU A 56 -8.47 -10.03 2.26
CA LEU A 56 -8.47 -9.68 3.67
C LEU A 56 -7.87 -8.30 3.95
N LEU A 57 -6.77 -7.92 3.29
CA LEU A 57 -6.14 -6.62 3.53
C LEU A 57 -7.00 -5.47 3.02
N ILE A 58 -7.73 -5.67 1.92
CA ILE A 58 -8.70 -4.71 1.39
C ILE A 58 -9.87 -4.58 2.35
N SER A 59 -10.47 -5.71 2.75
CA SER A 59 -11.63 -5.71 3.66
C SER A 59 -11.30 -5.03 4.99
N LEU A 60 -10.15 -5.38 5.60
CA LEU A 60 -9.70 -4.75 6.85
C LEU A 60 -9.42 -3.25 6.68
N PHE A 61 -8.88 -2.83 5.54
CA PHE A 61 -8.65 -1.40 5.27
C PHE A 61 -9.97 -0.64 5.12
N ASN A 62 -10.94 -1.18 4.38
CA ASN A 62 -12.26 -0.56 4.24
C ASN A 62 -13.00 -0.51 5.58
N ASP A 63 -12.94 -1.57 6.39
CA ASP A 63 -13.50 -1.59 7.75
C ASP A 63 -12.88 -0.51 8.63
N LEU A 64 -11.56 -0.30 8.54
CA LEU A 64 -10.85 0.78 9.23
C LEU A 64 -11.35 2.16 8.78
N MET A 65 -11.51 2.37 7.47
CA MET A 65 -12.00 3.64 6.92
C MET A 65 -13.45 3.91 7.32
N LYS A 66 -14.32 2.89 7.29
CA LYS A 66 -15.71 2.98 7.76
C LYS A 66 -15.79 3.28 9.25
N LYS A 67 -14.91 2.68 10.06
CA LYS A 67 -14.83 2.96 11.50
C LYS A 67 -14.34 4.38 11.80
N TYR A 68 -13.50 4.94 10.93
CA TYR A 68 -12.95 6.28 11.08
C TYR A 68 -13.10 7.12 9.79
N PRO A 69 -14.34 7.54 9.43
CA PRO A 69 -14.62 8.18 8.15
C PRO A 69 -13.78 9.42 7.87
N LYS A 70 -13.40 10.17 8.91
CA LYS A 70 -12.51 11.34 8.82
C LYS A 70 -11.18 11.08 8.10
N TYR A 71 -10.68 9.84 8.09
CA TYR A 71 -9.42 9.48 7.42
C TYR A 71 -9.57 9.17 5.94
N THR A 72 -10.80 9.03 5.42
CA THR A 72 -11.05 8.81 3.99
C THR A 72 -10.53 9.94 3.11
N THR A 73 -10.50 11.17 3.64
CA THR A 73 -9.96 12.37 2.98
C THR A 73 -8.44 12.31 2.78
N HIS A 74 -7.73 11.42 3.50
CA HIS A 74 -6.29 11.23 3.39
C HIS A 74 -5.90 10.05 2.48
N ILE A 75 -6.87 9.36 1.87
CA ILE A 75 -6.58 8.29 0.93
C ILE A 75 -5.97 8.91 -0.34
N PRO A 76 -4.73 8.55 -0.71
CA PRO A 76 -4.07 9.17 -1.86
C PRO A 76 -4.70 8.70 -3.18
N SER A 77 -4.64 9.58 -4.18
CA SER A 77 -5.01 9.24 -5.55
C SER A 77 -3.91 8.40 -6.22
N VAL A 78 -4.27 7.23 -6.75
CA VAL A 78 -3.39 6.36 -7.54
C VAL A 78 -4.03 6.19 -8.91
N THR A 79 -3.26 6.45 -9.96
CA THR A 79 -3.70 6.25 -11.33
C THR A 79 -2.85 5.17 -11.99
N GLU A 80 -3.36 4.61 -13.08
CA GLU A 80 -2.60 3.66 -13.90
C GLU A 80 -1.28 4.30 -14.38
N GLN A 81 -1.30 5.58 -14.77
CA GLN A 81 -0.11 6.31 -15.19
C GLN A 81 0.95 6.41 -14.08
N THR A 82 0.54 6.54 -12.81
CA THR A 82 1.47 6.47 -11.67
C THR A 82 2.23 5.15 -11.69
N VAL A 83 1.52 4.03 -11.81
CA VAL A 83 2.13 2.68 -11.83
C VAL A 83 3.03 2.50 -13.06
N ILE A 84 2.56 2.90 -14.25
CA ILE A 84 3.33 2.85 -15.50
C ILE A 84 4.66 3.61 -15.34
N SER A 85 4.62 4.84 -14.83
CA SER A 85 5.83 5.68 -14.67
C SER A 85 6.84 5.06 -13.71
N ILE A 86 6.37 4.37 -12.66
CA ILE A 86 7.23 3.66 -11.70
C ILE A 86 7.89 2.46 -12.39
N LEU A 87 7.12 1.67 -13.15
CA LEU A 87 7.65 0.52 -13.90
C LEU A 87 8.67 0.94 -14.96
N GLU A 88 8.53 2.13 -15.56
CA GLU A 88 9.53 2.71 -16.48
C GLU A 88 10.82 3.10 -15.75
N LYS A 89 10.71 3.72 -14.57
CA LYS A 89 11.87 4.13 -13.76
C LYS A 89 12.69 2.95 -13.25
N ILE A 90 12.03 1.89 -12.81
CA ILE A 90 12.70 0.70 -12.22
C ILE A 90 13.48 -0.10 -13.29
N LYS A 91 13.04 -0.07 -14.56
CA LYS A 91 13.65 -0.81 -15.68
C LYS A 91 13.83 -2.32 -15.44
N MET A 92 12.99 -2.92 -14.60
CA MET A 92 13.04 -4.35 -14.28
C MET A 92 12.21 -5.17 -15.28
N ARG A 93 12.70 -6.36 -15.64
CA ARG A 93 12.01 -7.29 -16.54
C ARG A 93 10.91 -8.07 -15.79
N VAL A 94 9.68 -7.61 -15.91
CA VAL A 94 8.47 -8.20 -15.29
C VAL A 94 7.29 -8.17 -16.26
N LYS A 95 6.25 -8.96 -15.99
CA LYS A 95 4.97 -8.86 -16.71
C LYS A 95 4.24 -7.59 -16.25
N ARG A 96 4.49 -6.48 -16.95
CA ARG A 96 4.03 -5.13 -16.59
C ARG A 96 2.51 -5.07 -16.39
N GLN A 97 1.75 -5.64 -17.33
CA GLN A 97 0.29 -5.61 -17.25
C GLN A 97 -0.24 -6.29 -15.98
N VAL A 98 0.35 -7.42 -15.57
CA VAL A 98 -0.05 -8.12 -14.34
C VAL A 98 0.16 -7.24 -13.10
N ILE A 99 1.21 -6.42 -13.06
CA ILE A 99 1.46 -5.50 -11.94
C ILE A 99 0.44 -4.35 -11.96
N ILE A 100 0.17 -3.81 -13.14
CA ILE A 100 -0.84 -2.74 -13.32
C ILE A 100 -2.21 -3.24 -12.88
N ASP A 101 -2.66 -4.38 -13.40
CA ASP A 101 -3.94 -4.99 -13.07
C ASP A 101 -4.05 -5.32 -11.58
N LEU A 102 -2.97 -5.82 -10.97
CA LEU A 102 -2.91 -6.08 -9.54
C LEU A 102 -3.12 -4.80 -8.72
N VAL A 103 -2.30 -3.77 -8.96
CA VAL A 103 -2.33 -2.54 -8.18
C VAL A 103 -3.63 -1.78 -8.39
N MET A 104 -4.04 -1.60 -9.65
CA MET A 104 -5.24 -0.85 -9.98
C MET A 104 -6.51 -1.61 -9.61
N GLY A 105 -6.55 -2.93 -9.79
CA GLY A 105 -7.68 -3.74 -9.37
C GLY A 105 -7.87 -3.74 -7.85
N ARG A 106 -6.78 -3.84 -7.08
CA ARG A 106 -6.84 -3.72 -5.62
C ARG A 106 -7.24 -2.31 -5.17
N TYR A 107 -6.68 -1.28 -5.80
CA TYR A 107 -7.03 0.11 -5.53
C TYR A 107 -8.50 0.42 -5.84
N GLY A 108 -9.08 -0.19 -6.88
CA GLY A 108 -10.49 -0.04 -7.25
C GLY A 108 -11.47 -0.58 -6.20
N PHE A 109 -11.03 -1.46 -5.30
CA PHE A 109 -11.82 -1.94 -4.18
C PHE A 109 -11.71 -1.10 -2.91
N ILE A 110 -10.87 -0.05 -2.90
CA ILE A 110 -10.76 0.86 -1.75
C ILE A 110 -11.98 1.77 -1.72
N GLU A 111 -12.79 1.61 -0.67
CA GLU A 111 -13.98 2.44 -0.45
C GLU A 111 -13.58 3.86 -0.03
N ARG A 112 -14.27 4.85 -0.59
CA ARG A 112 -14.13 6.26 -0.20
C ARG A 112 -15.48 6.75 0.28
N ALA A 113 -15.49 7.61 1.29
CA ALA A 113 -16.72 8.28 1.67
C ALA A 113 -17.21 9.11 0.49
N GLU A 114 -18.52 9.04 0.20
CA GLU A 114 -19.16 10.00 -0.69
C GLU A 114 -18.97 11.38 -0.06
N THR A 115 -18.37 12.30 -0.82
CA THR A 115 -18.42 13.72 -0.47
C THR A 115 -19.87 14.17 -0.63
N GLU A 116 -20.54 14.43 0.49
CA GLU A 116 -21.79 15.20 0.55
C GLU A 116 -21.63 16.58 -0.11
#